data_AF-A0A0K2VU60-F1
#
_entry.id   AF-A0A0K2VU60-F1
#
_cell.length_a   1.000
_cell.length_b   1.000
_cell.length_c   1.000
_cell.angle_alpha   90.00
_cell.angle_beta   90.00
_cell.angle_gamma   90.00
#
_symmetry.space_group_name_H-M   'P 1'
#
loop_
_entity.id
_entity.type
_entity.pdbx_description
1 polymer ?
#
loop_
_entity_poly.entity_id
_entity_poly.type
_entity_poly.pdbx_seq_one_letter_code
_entity_poly.pdbx_strand_id
1 'polypeptide(L)'
;MFPISTTRATLAALTFLVATMPAHLGSGTSSSFTAGLMHPLSGLDHMIAMVAVGLWAALKGGRAVWVWPLAFVVMMLVGGGLGMLHLWVPLIEPGVLVSIVAFGLLVALADDLPISAGIAIIAFFALFHGHAHGAEAPDNARGLEYMAGFAVATAFLHGVGIATALGFGLRCREPIRTAGAIAPRTGIGLVLVCCKKPSRPPEWSARPSRLSITGSADSAAPKEKALT
;
A
#
# COMPACT_ATOMS: atom_id res chain seq x y z
N MET A 1 30.94 8.80 26.74
CA MET A 1 29.62 8.99 27.39
C MET A 1 28.97 10.21 26.76
N PHE A 2 28.31 10.04 25.63
CA PHE A 2 27.61 11.14 24.94
C PHE A 2 26.21 11.31 25.56
N PRO A 3 25.76 12.53 25.84
CA PRO A 3 24.53 12.76 26.59
C PRO A 3 23.31 12.34 25.78
N ILE A 4 22.51 11.43 26.37
CA ILE A 4 21.26 10.84 25.85
C ILE A 4 20.20 11.91 25.47
N SER A 5 20.40 13.16 25.89
CA SER A 5 19.52 14.30 25.63
C SER A 5 19.55 14.79 24.16
N THR A 6 20.72 14.76 23.50
CA THR A 6 20.85 15.28 22.12
C THR A 6 20.24 14.34 21.06
N THR A 7 20.04 13.06 21.40
CA THR A 7 19.49 12.03 20.50
C THR A 7 17.95 12.09 20.41
N ARG A 8 17.26 12.49 21.49
CA ARG A 8 15.81 12.73 21.44
C ARG A 8 15.48 14.00 20.65
N ALA A 9 16.34 15.01 20.73
CA ALA A 9 16.18 16.26 19.99
C ALA A 9 16.36 16.08 18.48
N THR A 10 17.24 15.16 18.04
CA THR A 10 17.46 14.88 16.60
C THR A 10 16.35 14.03 15.98
N LEU A 11 15.80 13.07 16.72
CA LEU A 11 14.65 12.26 16.28
C LEU A 11 13.35 13.08 16.27
N ALA A 12 13.15 13.96 17.27
CA ALA A 12 12.06 14.92 17.28
C ALA A 12 12.21 15.98 16.17
N ALA A 13 13.42 16.46 15.90
CA ALA A 13 13.70 17.39 14.81
C ALA A 13 13.49 16.76 13.42
N LEU A 14 13.79 15.47 13.24
CA LEU A 14 13.49 14.75 12.00
C LEU A 14 11.98 14.57 11.79
N THR A 15 11.21 14.35 12.87
CA THR A 15 9.74 14.30 12.80
C THR A 15 9.07 15.66 12.64
N PHE A 16 9.72 16.76 13.06
CA PHE A 16 9.14 18.10 13.00
C PHE A 16 9.50 18.88 11.73
N LEU A 17 10.66 18.59 11.09
CA LEU A 17 11.07 19.28 9.87
C LEU A 17 10.29 18.82 8.61
N VAL A 18 9.60 17.67 8.67
CA VAL A 18 8.74 17.17 7.58
C VAL A 18 7.35 17.81 7.59
N ALA A 19 6.96 18.51 8.66
CA ALA A 19 5.62 19.06 8.82
C ALA A 19 5.36 20.41 8.11
N THR A 20 6.36 21.00 7.45
CA THR A 20 6.18 22.27 6.71
C THR A 20 6.95 22.29 5.41
N MET A 21 6.58 21.43 4.46
CA MET A 21 6.83 21.74 3.05
C MET A 21 5.49 22.08 2.39
N PRO A 22 5.29 23.33 1.97
CA PRO A 22 4.21 23.65 1.05
C PRO A 22 4.48 22.82 -0.22
N ALA A 23 3.54 21.95 -0.59
CA ALA A 23 3.54 21.29 -1.88
C ALA A 23 3.24 22.33 -2.97
N HIS A 24 4.25 23.11 -3.35
CA HIS A 24 4.17 23.99 -4.51
C HIS A 24 5.51 23.95 -5.23
N LEU A 25 5.57 23.22 -6.35
CA LEU A 25 6.50 23.28 -7.50
C LEU A 25 6.20 22.01 -8.35
N GLY A 26 5.78 22.01 -9.62
CA GLY A 26 5.53 23.08 -10.58
C GLY A 26 4.73 22.52 -11.76
N SER A 27 4.13 23.42 -12.51
CA SER A 27 3.40 23.18 -13.76
C SER A 27 4.33 22.69 -14.87
N GLY A 28 4.68 21.41 -14.84
CA GLY A 28 5.41 20.73 -15.91
C GLY A 28 5.32 19.24 -15.68
N THR A 29 4.76 18.50 -16.65
CA THR A 29 4.86 17.05 -16.86
C THR A 29 5.79 16.32 -15.88
N SER A 30 5.32 16.04 -14.66
CA SER A 30 6.03 15.10 -13.81
C SER A 30 6.03 13.76 -14.53
N SER A 31 7.23 13.20 -14.74
CA SER A 31 7.33 11.86 -15.34
C SER A 31 6.57 10.88 -14.44
N SER A 32 5.92 9.87 -15.02
CA SER A 32 5.09 8.95 -14.23
C SER A 32 5.94 8.17 -13.23
N PHE A 33 7.20 7.95 -13.58
CA PHE A 33 8.26 7.48 -12.68
C PHE A 33 8.43 8.38 -11.44
N THR A 34 8.55 9.70 -11.61
CA THR A 34 8.68 10.62 -10.46
C THR A 34 7.45 10.58 -9.56
N ALA A 35 6.25 10.46 -10.15
CA ALA A 35 5.02 10.30 -9.37
C ALA A 35 5.05 9.00 -8.53
N GLY A 36 5.44 7.87 -9.14
CA GLY A 36 5.60 6.61 -8.43
C GLY A 36 6.69 6.64 -7.36
N LEU A 37 7.80 7.35 -7.61
CA LEU A 37 8.88 7.52 -6.65
C LEU A 37 8.45 8.34 -5.41
N MET A 38 7.68 9.40 -5.62
CA MET A 38 7.23 10.27 -4.54
C MET A 38 6.06 9.67 -3.74
N HIS A 39 5.31 8.74 -4.33
CA HIS A 39 4.10 8.22 -3.72
C HIS A 39 4.35 7.51 -2.36
N PRO A 40 5.27 6.52 -2.23
CA PRO A 40 5.59 5.91 -0.94
C PRO A 40 6.13 6.90 0.11
N LEU A 41 6.73 8.00 -0.34
CA LEU A 41 7.29 9.03 0.53
C LEU A 41 6.23 10.02 1.05
N SER A 42 5.06 10.04 0.41
CA SER A 42 3.94 10.92 0.78
C SER A 42 2.96 10.26 1.76
N GLY A 43 2.90 8.92 1.80
CA GLY A 43 2.01 8.15 2.67
C GLY A 43 2.73 7.60 3.91
N LEU A 44 2.26 7.97 5.10
CA LEU A 44 2.84 7.49 6.37
C LEU A 44 2.68 5.98 6.56
N ASP A 45 1.58 5.41 6.09
CA ASP A 45 1.30 3.97 6.05
C ASP A 45 2.38 3.19 5.27
N HIS A 46 2.73 3.66 4.07
CA HIS A 46 3.74 3.05 3.21
C HIS A 46 5.12 3.15 3.82
N MET A 47 5.49 4.35 4.28
CA MET A 47 6.77 4.57 4.96
C MET A 47 6.93 3.65 6.17
N ILE A 48 5.93 3.58 7.04
CA ILE A 48 5.98 2.72 8.24
C ILE A 48 6.12 1.26 7.84
N ALA A 49 5.31 0.76 6.91
CA ALA A 49 5.36 -0.64 6.49
C ALA A 49 6.72 -1.01 5.87
N MET A 50 7.23 -0.20 4.94
CA MET A 50 8.44 -0.52 4.20
C MET A 50 9.70 -0.35 5.06
N VAL A 51 9.76 0.67 5.92
CA VAL A 51 10.85 0.79 6.89
C VAL A 51 10.80 -0.35 7.91
N ALA A 52 9.61 -0.77 8.35
CA ALA A 52 9.47 -1.90 9.28
C ALA A 52 9.98 -3.22 8.68
N VAL A 53 9.74 -3.49 7.40
CA VAL A 53 10.31 -4.66 6.71
C VAL A 53 11.84 -4.62 6.73
N GLY A 54 12.44 -3.46 6.47
CA GLY A 54 13.90 -3.28 6.52
C GLY A 54 14.47 -3.47 7.93
N LEU A 55 13.82 -2.89 8.93
CA LEU A 55 14.17 -3.08 10.35
C LEU A 55 14.09 -4.55 10.74
N TRP A 56 13.01 -5.24 10.39
CA TRP A 56 12.81 -6.65 10.72
C TRP A 56 13.86 -7.54 10.06
N ALA A 57 14.17 -7.29 8.77
CA ALA A 57 15.20 -8.02 8.04
C ALA A 57 16.59 -7.88 8.68
N ALA A 58 16.94 -6.68 9.14
CA ALA A 58 18.19 -6.43 9.87
C ALA A 58 18.21 -7.03 11.27
N LEU A 59 17.08 -7.00 12.00
CA LEU A 59 16.96 -7.64 13.31
C LEU A 59 17.13 -9.17 13.25
N LYS A 60 16.60 -9.79 12.19
CA LYS A 60 16.77 -11.23 11.90
C LYS A 60 18.21 -11.55 11.47
N GLY A 61 18.81 -10.72 10.63
CA GLY A 61 20.16 -10.89 10.14
C GLY A 61 20.33 -12.03 9.13
N GLY A 62 21.58 -12.35 8.80
CA GLY A 62 21.92 -13.41 7.83
C GLY A 62 21.30 -13.17 6.45
N ARG A 63 20.72 -14.22 5.85
CA ARG A 63 20.10 -14.15 4.52
C ARG A 63 18.83 -13.29 4.50
N ALA A 64 18.16 -13.08 5.64
CA ALA A 64 16.90 -12.34 5.70
C ALA A 64 17.06 -10.87 5.27
N VAL A 65 18.23 -10.26 5.51
CA VAL A 65 18.58 -8.89 5.13
C VAL A 65 18.35 -8.61 3.64
N TRP A 66 18.51 -9.62 2.79
CA TRP A 66 18.35 -9.50 1.34
C TRP A 66 17.05 -10.12 0.86
N VAL A 67 16.74 -11.32 1.37
CA VAL A 67 15.63 -12.13 0.86
C VAL A 67 14.27 -11.49 1.17
N TRP A 68 14.11 -10.88 2.35
CA TRP A 68 12.85 -10.28 2.77
C TRP A 68 12.50 -9.00 2.01
N PRO A 69 13.40 -7.99 1.89
CA PRO A 69 13.15 -6.84 1.03
C PRO A 69 12.90 -7.22 -0.43
N LEU A 70 13.65 -8.20 -0.96
CA LEU A 70 13.46 -8.65 -2.34
C LEU A 70 12.09 -9.31 -2.53
N ALA A 71 11.67 -10.16 -1.58
CA ALA A 71 10.35 -10.78 -1.61
C ALA A 71 9.23 -9.73 -1.58
N PHE A 72 9.39 -8.66 -0.79
CA PHE A 72 8.45 -7.54 -0.77
C PHE A 72 8.36 -6.87 -2.15
N VAL A 73 9.49 -6.42 -2.71
CA VAL A 73 9.51 -5.70 -3.99
C VAL A 73 8.93 -6.55 -5.13
N VAL A 74 9.32 -7.83 -5.21
CA VAL A 74 8.82 -8.73 -6.27
C VAL A 74 7.31 -8.91 -6.16
N MET A 75 6.80 -9.22 -4.96
CA MET A 75 5.38 -9.48 -4.78
C MET A 75 4.53 -8.20 -4.85
N MET A 76 5.10 -7.06 -4.49
CA MET A 76 4.50 -5.75 -4.70
C MET A 76 4.38 -5.43 -6.20
N LEU A 77 5.38 -5.77 -7.02
CA LEU A 77 5.28 -5.60 -8.48
C LEU A 77 4.24 -6.54 -9.09
N VAL A 78 4.16 -7.79 -8.60
CA VAL A 78 3.10 -8.73 -9.00
C VAL A 78 1.72 -8.18 -8.64
N GLY A 79 1.54 -7.73 -7.40
CA GLY A 79 0.30 -7.09 -6.95
C GLY A 79 -0.05 -5.86 -7.79
N GLY A 80 0.94 -5.03 -8.09
CA GLY A 80 0.78 -3.86 -8.97
C GLY A 80 0.30 -4.22 -10.36
N GLY A 81 0.84 -5.28 -10.95
CA GLY A 81 0.34 -5.82 -12.21
C GLY A 81 -1.14 -6.24 -12.12
N LEU A 82 -1.54 -6.91 -11.04
CA LEU A 82 -2.96 -7.28 -10.82
C LEU A 82 -3.86 -6.05 -10.68
N GLY A 83 -3.39 -5.01 -9.99
CA GLY A 83 -4.08 -3.73 -9.83
C GLY A 83 -4.27 -3.00 -11.16
N MET A 84 -3.20 -2.92 -11.97
CA MET A 84 -3.25 -2.31 -13.31
C MET A 84 -4.16 -3.07 -14.28
N LEU A 85 -4.33 -4.38 -14.08
CA LEU A 85 -5.29 -5.19 -14.83
C LEU A 85 -6.73 -5.06 -14.30
N HIS A 86 -6.96 -4.22 -13.29
CA HIS A 86 -8.26 -4.03 -12.64
C HIS A 86 -8.88 -5.33 -12.13
N LEU A 87 -8.04 -6.31 -11.77
CA LEU A 87 -8.51 -7.57 -11.21
C LEU A 87 -9.04 -7.33 -9.81
N TRP A 88 -10.29 -7.72 -9.56
CA TRP A 88 -10.88 -7.53 -8.26
C TRP A 88 -10.23 -8.44 -7.22
N VAL A 89 -9.71 -7.82 -6.17
CA VAL A 89 -9.18 -8.50 -4.99
C VAL A 89 -9.95 -7.97 -3.77
N PRO A 90 -10.55 -8.82 -2.95
CA PRO A 90 -11.25 -8.37 -1.75
C PRO A 90 -10.28 -7.85 -0.71
N LEU A 91 -10.77 -6.94 0.16
CA LEU A 91 -10.08 -6.52 1.38
C LEU A 91 -8.71 -5.84 1.15
N ILE A 92 -8.53 -5.12 0.03
CA ILE A 92 -7.29 -4.37 -0.24
C ILE A 92 -6.96 -3.36 0.86
N GLU A 93 -7.88 -2.43 1.12
CA GLU A 93 -7.68 -1.40 2.15
C GLU A 93 -7.45 -2.02 3.56
N PRO A 94 -8.28 -2.97 4.05
CA PRO A 94 -7.98 -3.67 5.30
C PRO A 94 -6.63 -4.38 5.30
N GLY A 95 -6.23 -5.02 4.19
CA GLY A 95 -4.97 -5.74 4.07
C GLY A 95 -3.76 -4.82 4.26
N VAL A 96 -3.78 -3.65 3.62
CA VAL A 96 -2.75 -2.61 3.77
C VAL A 96 -2.68 -2.14 5.23
N LEU A 97 -3.81 -1.86 5.85
CA LEU A 97 -3.85 -1.39 7.25
C LEU A 97 -3.37 -2.45 8.26
N VAL A 98 -3.80 -3.70 8.09
CA VAL A 98 -3.37 -4.83 8.93
C VAL A 98 -1.87 -5.06 8.80
N SER A 99 -1.29 -4.83 7.62
CA SER A 99 0.16 -4.98 7.43
C SER A 99 0.99 -4.08 8.35
N ILE A 100 0.53 -2.85 8.62
CA ILE A 100 1.23 -1.89 9.47
C ILE A 100 1.32 -2.44 10.90
N VAL A 101 0.20 -2.97 11.37
CA VAL A 101 0.09 -3.61 12.68
C VAL A 101 0.95 -4.88 12.73
N ALA A 102 0.87 -5.73 11.70
CA ALA A 102 1.60 -6.98 11.63
C ALA A 102 3.12 -6.77 11.62
N PHE A 103 3.64 -5.93 10.71
CA PHE A 103 5.06 -5.63 10.64
C PHE A 103 5.56 -4.89 11.88
N GLY A 104 4.76 -3.95 12.41
CA GLY A 104 5.09 -3.27 13.66
C GLY A 104 5.21 -4.26 14.83
N LEU A 105 4.30 -5.22 14.94
CA LEU A 105 4.34 -6.25 15.97
C LEU A 105 5.52 -7.20 15.79
N LEU A 106 5.82 -7.64 14.57
CA LEU A 106 6.96 -8.52 14.27
C LEU A 106 8.30 -7.84 14.63
N VAL A 107 8.43 -6.54 14.35
CA VAL A 107 9.58 -5.73 14.79
C VAL A 107 9.60 -5.60 16.32
N ALA A 108 8.46 -5.34 16.96
CA ALA A 108 8.36 -5.14 18.40
C ALA A 108 8.67 -6.41 19.20
N LEU A 109 8.13 -7.55 18.79
CA LEU A 109 8.36 -8.84 19.43
C LEU A 109 9.77 -9.36 19.13
N ALA A 110 10.36 -8.95 17.99
CA ALA A 110 11.63 -9.46 17.50
C ALA A 110 11.61 -10.99 17.34
N ASP A 111 10.48 -11.52 16.85
CA ASP A 111 10.25 -12.95 16.77
C ASP A 111 11.24 -13.64 15.83
N ASP A 112 11.76 -14.78 16.27
CA ASP A 112 12.75 -15.57 15.54
C ASP A 112 12.08 -16.52 14.52
N LEU A 113 11.29 -15.98 13.61
CA LEU A 113 10.61 -16.77 12.57
C LEU A 113 11.61 -17.41 11.59
N PRO A 114 11.33 -18.62 11.07
CA PRO A 114 12.10 -19.15 9.96
C PRO A 114 11.97 -18.24 8.74
N ILE A 115 13.04 -18.18 7.92
CA ILE A 115 13.11 -17.25 6.78
C ILE A 115 11.92 -17.45 5.82
N SER A 116 11.49 -18.70 5.62
CA SER A 116 10.33 -19.05 4.79
C SER A 116 9.01 -18.44 5.29
N ALA A 117 8.77 -18.45 6.61
CA ALA A 117 7.60 -17.82 7.19
C ALA A 117 7.65 -16.29 7.02
N GLY A 118 8.83 -15.69 7.18
CA GLY A 118 9.04 -14.26 6.91
C GLY A 118 8.74 -13.89 5.46
N ILE A 119 9.22 -14.68 4.50
CA ILE A 119 8.88 -14.51 3.08
C ILE A 119 7.37 -14.56 2.88
N ALA A 120 6.68 -15.57 3.43
CA ALA A 120 5.25 -15.74 3.23
C ALA A 120 4.43 -14.53 3.74
N ILE A 121 4.74 -14.04 4.95
CA ILE A 121 4.05 -12.90 5.55
C ILE A 121 4.30 -11.62 4.74
N ILE A 122 5.56 -11.37 4.38
CA ILE A 122 5.96 -10.19 3.62
C ILE A 122 5.33 -10.21 2.23
N ALA A 123 5.45 -11.33 1.52
CA ALA A 123 4.88 -11.54 0.19
C ALA A 123 3.36 -11.31 0.19
N PHE A 124 2.67 -11.86 1.20
CA PHE A 124 1.23 -11.72 1.34
C PHE A 124 0.83 -10.24 1.45
N PHE A 125 1.40 -9.48 2.38
CA PHE A 125 1.04 -8.06 2.53
C PHE A 125 1.55 -7.18 1.38
N ALA A 126 2.71 -7.51 0.80
CA ALA A 126 3.24 -6.81 -0.37
C ALA A 126 2.30 -6.87 -1.56
N LEU A 127 1.58 -7.99 -1.76
CA LEU A 127 0.54 -8.09 -2.80
C LEU A 127 -0.56 -7.04 -2.62
N PHE A 128 -1.03 -6.81 -1.39
CA PHE A 128 -2.09 -5.83 -1.12
C PHE A 128 -1.63 -4.40 -1.37
N HIS A 129 -0.41 -4.06 -0.91
CA HIS A 129 0.21 -2.76 -1.20
C HIS A 129 0.38 -2.57 -2.70
N GLY A 130 0.98 -3.56 -3.37
CA GLY A 130 1.16 -3.56 -4.81
C GLY A 130 -0.15 -3.34 -5.56
N HIS A 131 -1.17 -4.13 -5.23
CA HIS A 131 -2.49 -4.05 -5.88
C HIS A 131 -3.13 -2.67 -5.72
N ALA A 132 -3.15 -2.12 -4.51
CA ALA A 132 -3.69 -0.79 -4.25
C ALA A 132 -3.06 0.27 -5.17
N HIS A 133 -1.72 0.31 -5.25
CA HIS A 133 -1.03 1.30 -6.09
C HIS A 133 -1.07 1.00 -7.57
N GLY A 134 -1.10 -0.28 -7.94
CA GLY A 134 -1.29 -0.69 -9.32
C GLY A 134 -2.63 -0.21 -9.88
N ALA A 135 -3.69 -0.25 -9.06
CA ALA A 135 -5.02 0.24 -9.44
C ALA A 135 -5.07 1.77 -9.56
N GLU A 136 -4.16 2.50 -8.92
CA GLU A 136 -4.02 3.96 -9.04
C GLU A 136 -3.08 4.38 -10.18
N ALA A 137 -2.29 3.44 -10.72
CA ALA A 137 -1.33 3.73 -11.78
C ALA A 137 -2.06 4.08 -13.10
N PRO A 138 -1.49 4.95 -13.95
CA PRO A 138 -2.09 5.26 -15.24
C PRO A 138 -2.29 4.01 -16.12
N ASP A 139 -3.45 3.90 -16.76
CA ASP A 139 -3.87 2.76 -17.63
C ASP A 139 -3.05 2.58 -18.94
N ASN A 140 -1.94 3.30 -19.11
CA ASN A 140 -1.12 3.28 -20.31
C ASN A 140 0.33 2.91 -19.98
N ALA A 141 1.24 3.01 -20.96
CA ALA A 141 2.67 2.67 -20.76
C ALA A 141 3.33 3.39 -19.57
N ARG A 142 2.76 4.51 -19.13
CA ARG A 142 3.22 5.28 -17.97
C ARG A 142 2.92 4.60 -16.64
N GLY A 143 2.03 3.61 -16.57
CA GLY A 143 1.81 2.78 -15.38
C GLY A 143 3.05 1.96 -15.01
N LEU A 144 3.79 1.44 -15.99
CA LEU A 144 5.04 0.72 -15.75
C LEU A 144 6.13 1.64 -15.20
N GLU A 145 6.24 2.86 -15.72
CA GLU A 145 7.15 3.88 -15.18
C GLU A 145 6.82 4.20 -13.73
N TYR A 146 5.53 4.37 -13.41
CA TYR A 146 5.05 4.60 -12.05
C TYR A 146 5.46 3.45 -11.12
N MET A 147 5.17 2.20 -11.51
CA MET A 147 5.53 1.02 -10.71
C MET A 147 7.05 0.85 -10.55
N ALA A 148 7.84 1.23 -11.56
CA ALA A 148 9.30 1.23 -11.46
C ALA A 148 9.80 2.27 -10.44
N GLY A 149 9.26 3.49 -10.48
CA GLY A 149 9.57 4.53 -9.49
C GLY A 149 9.17 4.10 -8.07
N PHE A 150 7.99 3.51 -7.94
CA PHE A 150 7.48 2.97 -6.69
C PHE A 150 8.39 1.87 -6.12
N ALA A 151 8.85 0.93 -6.96
CA ALA A 151 9.76 -0.13 -6.55
C ALA A 151 11.13 0.41 -6.07
N VAL A 152 11.65 1.45 -6.74
CA VAL A 152 12.90 2.11 -6.32
C VAL A 152 12.73 2.79 -4.96
N ALA A 153 11.64 3.53 -4.75
CA ALA A 153 11.34 4.15 -3.46
C ALA A 153 11.16 3.09 -2.35
N THR A 154 10.50 1.98 -2.65
CA THR A 154 10.31 0.84 -1.74
C THR A 154 11.65 0.24 -1.31
N ALA A 155 12.52 -0.07 -2.28
CA ALA A 155 13.85 -0.60 -2.01
C ALA A 155 14.69 0.37 -1.17
N PHE A 156 14.60 1.68 -1.46
CA PHE A 156 15.25 2.72 -0.67
C PHE A 156 14.75 2.73 0.78
N LEU A 157 13.44 2.69 1.02
CA LEU A 157 12.85 2.68 2.36
C LEU A 157 13.23 1.41 3.16
N HIS A 158 13.29 0.24 2.50
CA HIS A 158 13.85 -0.97 3.12
C HIS A 158 15.31 -0.77 3.53
N GLY A 159 16.12 -0.15 2.65
CA GLY A 159 17.50 0.20 2.93
C GLY A 159 17.64 1.14 4.13
N VAL A 160 16.77 2.15 4.24
CA VAL A 160 16.71 3.06 5.41
C VAL A 160 16.41 2.28 6.69
N GLY A 161 15.44 1.37 6.67
CA GLY A 161 15.14 0.49 7.81
C GLY A 161 16.35 -0.37 8.22
N ILE A 162 17.02 -0.99 7.26
CA ILE A 162 18.21 -1.81 7.51
C ILE A 162 19.35 -0.95 8.10
N ALA A 163 19.66 0.18 7.48
CA ALA A 163 20.70 1.09 7.92
C ALA A 163 20.42 1.61 9.34
N THR A 164 19.15 1.92 9.65
CA THR A 164 18.73 2.33 10.99
C THR A 164 19.00 1.21 12.01
N ALA A 165 18.56 -0.03 11.75
CA ALA A 165 18.78 -1.14 12.67
C ALA A 165 20.28 -1.43 12.91
N LEU A 166 21.10 -1.34 11.86
CA LEU A 166 22.55 -1.53 11.97
C LEU A 166 23.25 -0.37 12.70
N GLY A 167 22.83 0.88 12.42
CA GLY A 167 23.41 2.10 12.98
C GLY A 167 23.13 2.32 14.47
N PHE A 168 21.97 1.88 14.97
CA PHE A 168 21.68 1.88 16.41
C PHE A 168 22.44 0.78 17.18
N GLY A 169 23.14 -0.11 16.46
CA GLY A 169 23.86 -1.24 17.01
C GLY A 169 22.90 -2.32 17.52
N LEU A 170 23.07 -3.56 17.07
CA LEU A 170 22.29 -4.71 17.55
C LEU A 170 22.40 -4.95 19.08
N ARG A 171 23.28 -4.20 19.78
CA ARG A 171 23.42 -4.13 21.24
C ARG A 171 22.25 -3.39 21.93
N CYS A 172 21.48 -2.59 21.18
CA CYS A 172 20.34 -1.80 21.65
C CYS A 172 19.05 -2.23 20.94
N ARG A 173 18.67 -3.51 21.08
CA ARG A 173 17.41 -4.04 20.51
C ARG A 173 16.15 -3.40 21.11
N GLU A 174 16.19 -3.02 22.38
CA GLU A 174 15.08 -2.40 23.11
C GLU A 174 14.50 -1.11 22.48
N PRO A 175 15.31 -0.10 22.06
CA PRO A 175 14.78 1.09 21.39
C PRO A 175 14.14 0.81 20.02
N ILE A 176 14.66 -0.16 19.25
CA ILE A 176 14.07 -0.54 17.95
C ILE A 176 12.73 -1.26 18.17
N ARG A 177 12.64 -2.11 19.21
CA ARG A 177 11.41 -2.82 19.59
C ARG A 177 10.33 -1.88 20.12
N THR A 178 10.70 -0.90 20.93
CA THR A 178 9.75 0.10 21.45
C THR A 178 9.24 1.02 20.35
N ALA A 179 10.05 1.36 19.34
CA ALA A 179 9.60 2.05 18.13
C ALA A 179 8.62 1.18 17.32
N GLY A 180 8.89 -0.12 17.19
CA GLY A 180 7.97 -1.10 16.59
C GLY A 180 6.61 -1.14 17.29
N ALA A 181 6.57 -0.98 18.62
CA ALA A 181 5.32 -0.97 19.39
C ALA A 181 4.42 0.27 19.17
N ILE A 182 4.94 1.32 18.50
CA ILE A 182 4.16 2.52 18.15
C ILE A 182 3.33 2.26 16.89
N ALA A 183 3.87 1.53 15.91
CA ALA A 183 3.19 1.26 14.64
C ALA A 183 1.82 0.56 14.79
N PRO A 184 1.64 -0.45 15.66
CA PRO A 184 0.33 -1.03 15.97
C PRO A 184 -0.68 -0.01 16.50
N ARG A 185 -0.27 0.97 17.33
CA ARG A 185 -1.20 1.96 17.89
C ARG A 185 -1.74 2.89 16.80
N THR A 186 -0.87 3.31 15.88
CA THR A 186 -1.26 4.13 14.72
C THR A 186 -2.13 3.34 13.75
N GLY A 187 -1.76 2.09 13.45
CA GLY A 187 -2.51 1.20 12.56
C GLY A 187 -3.89 0.83 13.11
N ILE A 188 -4.01 0.50 14.40
CA ILE A 188 -5.29 0.20 15.05
C ILE A 188 -6.24 1.42 15.00
N GLY A 189 -5.73 2.63 15.24
CA GLY A 189 -6.52 3.85 15.09
C GLY A 189 -7.09 4.02 13.68
N LEU A 190 -6.28 3.73 12.65
CA LEU A 190 -6.67 3.85 11.25
C LEU A 190 -7.64 2.75 10.81
N VAL A 191 -7.43 1.50 11.26
CA VAL A 191 -8.36 0.36 11.04
C VAL A 191 -9.74 0.66 11.61
N LEU A 192 -9.82 1.22 12.82
CA LEU A 192 -11.11 1.55 13.45
C LEU A 192 -11.85 2.68 12.73
N VAL A 193 -11.11 3.64 12.14
CA VAL A 193 -11.68 4.70 11.29
C VAL A 193 -12.20 4.12 9.97
N CYS A 194 -11.44 3.22 9.34
CA CYS A 194 -11.82 2.58 8.08
C CYS A 194 -13.03 1.65 8.26
N CYS A 195 -13.06 0.80 9.30
CA CYS A 195 -14.19 -0.07 9.63
C CYS A 195 -15.49 0.70 9.96
N LYS A 196 -15.41 1.99 10.29
CA LYS A 196 -16.59 2.84 10.50
C LYS A 196 -17.16 3.42 9.20
N LYS A 197 -16.41 3.39 8.10
CA LYS A 197 -16.86 3.86 6.78
C LYS A 197 -17.42 2.65 6.02
N PRO A 198 -18.76 2.53 5.82
CA PRO A 198 -19.31 1.41 5.08
C PRO A 198 -18.85 1.49 3.62
N SER A 199 -18.17 0.45 3.15
CA SER A 199 -17.78 0.26 1.75
C SER A 199 -19.05 0.10 0.90
N ARG A 200 -19.44 1.16 0.20
CA ARG A 200 -20.52 1.07 -0.79
C ARG A 200 -19.99 0.33 -2.03
N PRO A 201 -20.68 -0.70 -2.55
CA PRO A 201 -20.31 -1.27 -3.83
C PRO A 201 -20.52 -0.23 -4.96
N PRO A 202 -19.71 -0.28 -6.04
CA PRO A 202 -19.81 0.67 -7.14
C PRO A 202 -21.16 0.55 -7.88
N GLU A 203 -21.75 1.70 -8.24
CA GLU A 203 -23.13 1.87 -8.73
C GLU A 203 -23.47 1.19 -10.08
N TRP A 204 -22.52 0.46 -10.69
CA TRP A 204 -22.75 -0.22 -11.97
C TRP A 204 -23.67 -1.46 -11.85
N SER A 205 -23.89 -1.97 -10.64
CA SER A 205 -24.78 -3.14 -10.40
C SER A 205 -26.27 -2.81 -10.37
N ALA A 206 -26.67 -1.55 -10.59
CA ALA A 206 -28.06 -1.09 -10.41
C ALA A 206 -28.70 -0.46 -11.67
N ARG A 207 -28.38 -0.94 -12.88
CA ARG A 207 -29.23 -0.68 -14.05
C ARG A 207 -30.12 -1.89 -14.35
N PRO A 208 -31.44 -1.84 -14.09
CA PRO A 208 -32.36 -2.79 -14.69
C PRO A 208 -32.46 -2.49 -16.20
N SER A 209 -32.01 -3.43 -17.02
CA SER A 209 -32.23 -3.48 -18.46
C SER A 209 -33.72 -3.62 -18.77
N ARG A 210 -34.44 -2.48 -18.78
CA ARG A 210 -35.82 -2.44 -19.29
C ARG A 210 -35.77 -2.27 -20.82
N LEU A 211 -35.51 -3.37 -21.53
CA LEU A 211 -35.89 -3.49 -22.94
C LEU A 211 -37.41 -3.65 -22.99
N SER A 212 -38.13 -2.57 -23.27
CA SER A 212 -39.54 -2.61 -23.64
C SER A 212 -39.66 -3.06 -25.10
N ILE A 213 -39.69 -4.37 -25.33
CA ILE A 213 -40.29 -4.93 -26.54
C ILE A 213 -41.79 -5.04 -26.25
N THR A 214 -42.56 -4.02 -26.60
CA THR A 214 -44.01 -4.16 -26.71
C THR A 214 -44.31 -4.79 -28.07
N GLY A 215 -44.48 -6.12 -28.06
CA GLY A 215 -45.24 -6.81 -29.08
C GLY A 215 -46.71 -6.42 -28.95
N SER A 216 -47.29 -5.92 -30.03
CA SER A 216 -48.73 -5.77 -30.22
C SER A 216 -49.11 -6.66 -31.40
N ALA A 217 -49.58 -7.86 -31.07
CA ALA A 217 -50.29 -8.73 -31.98
C ALA A 217 -51.71 -8.92 -31.42
N ASP A 218 -52.66 -9.09 -32.35
CA ASP A 218 -54.04 -9.56 -32.19
C ASP A 218 -55.10 -8.47 -31.86
N SER A 219 -56.22 -8.29 -32.57
CA SER A 219 -56.93 -9.12 -33.55
C SER A 219 -58.06 -8.36 -34.30
N ALA A 220 -58.37 -8.82 -35.53
CA ALA A 220 -59.67 -8.94 -36.23
C ALA A 220 -60.57 -7.69 -36.50
N ALA A 221 -60.75 -7.19 -37.75
CA ALA A 221 -61.67 -7.62 -38.85
C ALA A 221 -63.10 -6.99 -38.77
N PRO A 222 -64.00 -7.07 -39.80
CA PRO A 222 -63.95 -6.57 -41.20
C PRO A 222 -65.23 -5.77 -41.63
N LYS A 223 -65.35 -5.43 -42.94
CA LYS A 223 -66.50 -4.86 -43.73
C LYS A 223 -66.59 -3.31 -43.77
N GLU A 224 -67.02 -2.60 -44.82
CA GLU A 224 -67.68 -2.85 -46.12
C GLU A 224 -67.66 -1.56 -46.97
N LYS A 225 -67.85 -1.68 -48.31
CA LYS A 225 -68.39 -0.71 -49.30
C LYS A 225 -67.53 0.53 -49.66
N ALA A 226 -67.03 0.64 -50.90
CA ALA A 226 -67.72 1.01 -52.15
C ALA A 226 -68.20 2.47 -52.19
N LEU A 227 -67.58 3.33 -53.01
CA LEU A 227 -68.19 4.03 -54.17
C LEU A 227 -67.18 5.00 -54.80
N THR A 228 -67.01 4.88 -56.13
CA THR A 228 -66.60 5.88 -57.15
C THR A 228 -65.41 6.79 -56.92
#